data_AF-A0A368FHL3-F1
#
_entry.id   AF-A0A368FHL3-F1
#
_cell.length_a   1.000
_cell.length_b   1.000
_cell.length_c   1.000
_cell.angle_alpha   90.00
_cell.angle_beta   90.00
_cell.angle_gamma   90.00
#
_symmetry.space_group_name_H-M   'P 1'
#
loop_
_entity.id
_entity.type
_entity.pdbx_description
1 polymer ?
#
loop_
_entity_poly.entity_id
_entity_poly.type
_entity_poly.pdbx_seq_one_letter_code
_entity_poly.pdbx_strand_id
1 'polypeptide(L)' 'MLNVAVLVLCIGWTAAKWDCNEKIPIEMRKQIVKYQNDFRHKLLKGEVRGTGGRMLKPAKYMNDLVSNM' A
#
# COMPACT_ATOMS: atom_id res chain seq x y z
N MET A 1 -14.43 39.44 -5.91
CA MET A 1 -14.04 38.22 -6.67
C MET A 1 -13.27 37.21 -5.82
N LEU A 2 -12.34 37.63 -4.95
CA LEU A 2 -11.58 36.72 -4.07
C LEU A 2 -12.47 35.88 -3.13
N ASN A 3 -13.50 36.48 -2.52
CA ASN A 3 -14.39 35.77 -1.58
C ASN A 3 -15.19 34.64 -2.22
N VAL A 4 -15.56 34.77 -3.50
CA VAL A 4 -16.29 33.73 -4.25
C VAL A 4 -15.37 32.55 -4.55
N ALA A 5 -14.11 32.81 -4.91
CA ALA A 5 -13.13 31.77 -5.17
C ALA A 5 -12.80 30.93 -3.93
N VAL A 6 -12.72 31.57 -2.74
CA VAL A 6 -12.50 30.86 -1.47
C VAL A 6 -13.67 29.94 -1.13
N LEU A 7 -14.91 30.41 -1.30
CA LEU A 7 -16.11 29.61 -1.06
C LEU A 7 -16.19 28.37 -1.96
N VAL A 8 -15.85 28.51 -3.24
CA VAL A 8 -15.84 27.38 -4.19
C VAL A 8 -14.79 26.33 -3.82
N LEU A 9 -13.61 26.76 -3.37
CA LEU A 9 -12.55 25.84 -2.90
C LEU A 9 -12.97 25.10 -1.63
N CYS A 10 -13.63 25.77 -0.68
CA CYS A 10 -14.12 25.14 0.55
C CYS A 10 -15.21 24.10 0.29
N ILE A 11 -16.13 24.36 -0.65
CA ILE A 11 -17.22 23.44 -0.99
C ILE A 11 -16.69 22.24 -1.81
N GLY A 12 -15.71 22.46 -2.69
CA GLY A 12 -15.07 21.37 -3.45
C GLY A 12 -14.35 20.37 -2.55
N TRP A 13 -13.82 20.81 -1.42
CA TRP A 13 -13.12 19.95 -0.46
C TRP A 13 -14.03 19.13 0.44
N THR A 14 -15.23 19.62 0.74
CA THR A 14 -16.24 18.87 1.50
C THR A 14 -17.10 17.97 0.61
N ALA A 15 -17.17 18.24 -0.69
CA ALA A 15 -17.93 17.45 -1.67
C ALA A 15 -17.19 16.21 -2.19
N ALA A 16 -15.90 16.04 -1.87
CA ALA A 16 -15.22 14.77 -2.08
C ALA A 16 -15.88 13.73 -1.17
N LYS A 17 -16.79 12.94 -1.73
CA LYS A 17 -17.48 11.85 -1.03
C LYS A 17 -16.49 10.69 -0.90
N TRP A 18 -15.58 10.81 0.06
CA TRP A 18 -14.77 9.68 0.48
C TRP A 18 -15.74 8.69 1.12
N ASP A 19 -16.05 7.60 0.42
CA ASP A 19 -16.83 6.54 1.00
C ASP A 19 -15.95 5.80 2.03
N CYS A 20 -15.93 6.33 3.25
CA CYS A 20 -15.18 5.75 4.37
C CYS A 20 -15.73 4.38 4.81
N ASN A 21 -16.78 3.86 4.17
CA ASN A 21 -17.36 2.54 4.44
C ASN A 21 -17.04 1.49 3.37
N GLU A 22 -16.38 1.85 2.27
CA GLU A 22 -15.99 0.87 1.27
C GLU A 22 -14.84 0.00 1.80
N LYS A 23 -15.14 -1.28 2.04
CA LYS A 23 -14.11 -2.30 2.24
C LYS A 23 -13.23 -2.33 1.00
N ILE A 24 -11.91 -2.40 1.21
CA ILE A 24 -10.92 -2.54 0.13
C ILE A 24 -11.38 -3.63 -0.86
N PRO A 25 -11.47 -3.36 -2.17
CA PRO A 25 -11.88 -4.36 -3.16
C PRO A 25 -11.04 -5.64 -3.08
N ILE A 26 -11.64 -6.79 -3.36
CA ILE A 26 -10.95 -8.10 -3.30
C ILE A 26 -9.72 -8.10 -4.20
N GLU A 27 -9.82 -7.53 -5.40
CA GLU A 27 -8.68 -7.44 -6.33
C GLU A 27 -7.54 -6.58 -5.79
N MET A 28 -7.86 -5.48 -5.09
CA MET A 28 -6.84 -4.66 -4.44
C MET A 28 -6.18 -5.43 -3.27
N ARG A 29 -6.95 -6.21 -2.50
CA ARG A 29 -6.39 -7.10 -1.47
C ARG A 29 -5.44 -8.16 -2.06
N LYS A 30 -5.82 -8.79 -3.18
CA LYS A 30 -4.95 -9.72 -3.92
C LYS A 30 -3.65 -9.07 -4.37
N GLN A 31 -3.72 -7.86 -4.91
CA GLN A 31 -2.55 -7.10 -5.35
C GLN A 31 -1.62 -6.78 -4.17
N ILE A 32 -2.16 -6.38 -3.03
CA ILE A 32 -1.37 -6.12 -1.81
C ILE A 32 -0.65 -7.39 -1.35
N VAL A 33 -1.36 -8.52 -1.26
CA VAL A 33 -0.76 -9.79 -0.83
C VAL A 33 0.33 -10.25 -1.80
N LYS A 34 0.09 -10.15 -3.11
CA LYS A 34 1.10 -10.46 -4.13
C LYS A 34 2.34 -9.61 -3.97
N TYR A 35 2.17 -8.29 -3.88
CA TYR A 35 3.27 -7.35 -3.69
C TYR A 35 4.12 -7.70 -2.46
N GLN A 36 3.47 -8.01 -1.33
CA GLN A 36 4.18 -8.40 -0.10
C GLN A 36 4.94 -9.72 -0.28
N ASN A 37 4.34 -10.73 -0.89
CA ASN A 37 4.98 -12.03 -1.12
C ASN A 37 6.18 -11.92 -2.07
N ASP A 38 6.10 -11.10 -3.11
CA ASP A 38 7.24 -10.86 -4.02
C ASP A 38 8.46 -10.32 -3.25
N PHE A 39 8.25 -9.43 -2.28
CA PHE A 39 9.34 -8.94 -1.42
C PHE A 39 9.82 -9.99 -0.41
N ARG A 40 8.91 -10.80 0.14
CA ARG A 40 9.27 -11.92 1.03
C ARG A 40 10.16 -12.95 0.32
N HIS A 41 9.89 -13.22 -0.96
CA HIS A 41 10.75 -14.09 -1.78
C HIS A 41 12.13 -13.48 -2.05
N LYS A 42 12.21 -12.17 -2.29
CA LYS A 42 13.52 -11.49 -2.41
C LYS A 42 14.31 -11.54 -1.11
N LEU A 43 13.64 -11.43 0.04
CA LEU A 43 14.26 -11.58 1.37
C LEU A 43 14.78 -13.02 1.60
N LEU A 44 14.04 -14.05 1.17
CA LEU A 44 14.51 -15.45 1.21
C LEU A 44 15.80 -15.65 0.42
N LYS A 45 15.96 -14.93 -0.70
CA LYS A 45 17.15 -15.03 -1.55
C LYS A 45 18.30 -14.12 -1.11
N GLY A 46 18.08 -13.23 -0.15
CA GLY A 46 19.06 -12.22 0.27
C GLY A 46 19.29 -11.11 -0.77
N GLU A 47 18.29 -10.84 -1.62
CA GLU A 47 18.38 -9.87 -2.73
C GLU A 47 17.96 -8.45 -2.32
N VAL A 48 17.64 -8.24 -1.04
CA VAL A 48 17.14 -6.95 -0.53
C VAL A 48 18.27 -6.20 0.17
N ARG A 49 18.45 -4.92 -0.17
CA ARG A 49 19.39 -4.03 0.53
C ARG A 49 18.77 -3.51 1.81
N GLY A 50 19.50 -3.64 2.92
CA GLY A 50 19.17 -3.04 4.21
C GLY A 50 19.81 -1.66 4.40
N THR A 51 19.68 -1.13 5.61
CA THR A 51 20.28 0.14 6.00
C THR A 51 21.80 0.12 5.81
N GLY A 52 22.34 1.17 5.19
CA GLY A 52 23.76 1.26 4.85
C GLY A 52 24.14 0.51 3.56
N GLY A 53 23.17 0.12 2.73
CA GLY A 53 23.40 -0.42 1.39
C GLY A 53 23.86 -1.88 1.34
N ARG A 54 24.07 -2.52 2.50
CA ARG A 54 24.45 -3.93 2.60
C ARG A 54 23.25 -4.84 2.30
N MET A 55 23.48 -5.93 1.58
CA MET A 55 22.45 -6.95 1.36
C MET A 55 22.05 -7.58 2.69
N LEU A 56 20.76 -7.77 2.89
CA LEU A 56 20.20 -8.51 4.02
C LEU A 56 20.54 -10.00 3.86
N LYS A 57 20.79 -10.66 4.99
CA LYS A 57 21.02 -12.11 4.98
C LYS A 57 19.75 -12.84 4.49
N PRO A 58 19.88 -13.87 3.64
CA PRO A 58 18.79 -14.75 3.27
C PRO A 58 18.00 -15.22 4.49
N ALA A 59 16.67 -15.09 4.45
CA ALA A 59 15.82 -15.67 5.48
C ALA A 59 15.79 -17.21 5.34
N LYS A 60 15.75 -17.93 6.48
CA LYS A 60 15.68 -19.41 6.46
C LYS A 60 14.27 -19.94 6.27
N TYR A 61 13.26 -19.20 6.72
CA TYR A 61 11.86 -19.60 6.65
C TYR A 61 10.98 -18.35 6.58
N MET A 62 10.19 -18.24 5.51
CA MET A 62 9.35 -17.08 5.23
C MET A 62 8.16 -17.54 4.38
N ASN A 63 7.08 -17.96 5.03
CA ASN A 63 5.89 -18.45 4.33
C ASN A 63 5.17 -17.33 3.56
N ASP A 64 4.45 -17.72 2.53
CA ASP A 64 3.57 -16.82 1.80
C ASP A 64 2.41 -16.36 2.68
N LEU A 65 2.09 -15.08 2.55
CA LEU A 65 0.86 -14.51 3.09
C LEU A 65 -0.30 -14.98 2.23
N VAL A 66 -1.37 -15.42 2.88
CA VAL A 66 -2.64 -15.75 2.25
C VAL A 66 -3.68 -14.72 2.67
N SER A 67 -4.42 -14.18 1.70
CA SER A 67 -5.62 -13.42 2.02
C SER A 67 -6.73 -14.44 2.28
N ASN A 68 -7.27 -14.48 3.50
CA ASN A 68 -8.54 -15.13 3.78
C ASN A 68 -9.62 -14.32 3.05
N MET A 69 -9.87 -14.66 1.79
CA MET A 69 -10.91 -14.07 0.95
C MET A 69 -12.23 -14.78 1.18
#